data_AF-A0A969I5F2-F1
#
_entry.id   AF-A0A969I5F2-F1
#
_cell.length_a   1.000
_cell.length_b   1.000
_cell.length_c   1.000
_cell.angle_alpha   90.00
_cell.angle_beta   90.00
_cell.angle_gamma   90.00
#
_symmetry.space_group_name_H-M   'P 1'
#
loop_
_entity.id
_entity.type
_entity.pdbx_description
1 polymer ?
#
loop_
_entity_poly.entity_id
_entity_poly.type
_entity_poly.pdbx_seq_one_letter_code
_entity_poly.pdbx_strand_id
1 'polypeptide(L)'
;MPAAVLLDALIASRERIDIITYASLFLPEQNADAVELIRYKAQNGAKVRIALGDPASPEIELRDREEGTNGGIPGRIRMAMTYYSPLVGEPGIEFHLHRTTLYNTMIRFDDQMLVNQHIYGTYGYQAPVLHLRRVDTGDVFATYERSIDKVWAESYPLP
;
A
#
# COMPACT_ATOMS: atom_id res chain seq x y z
N MET A 1 8.42 -1.01 -7.67
CA MET A 1 7.87 -2.35 -7.39
C MET A 1 7.74 -3.13 -8.69
N PRO A 2 8.07 -4.43 -8.75
CA PRO A 2 7.91 -5.23 -9.96
C PRO A 2 6.43 -5.38 -10.33
N ALA A 3 6.03 -4.79 -11.46
CA ALA A 3 4.62 -4.69 -11.87
C ALA A 3 3.95 -6.07 -12.05
N ALA A 4 4.64 -7.01 -12.71
CA ALA A 4 4.11 -8.35 -12.96
C ALA A 4 3.86 -9.13 -11.66
N VAL A 5 4.82 -9.14 -10.73
CA VAL A 5 4.68 -9.85 -9.44
C VAL A 5 3.53 -9.29 -8.61
N LEU A 6 3.39 -7.96 -8.59
CA LEU A 6 2.28 -7.29 -7.91
C LEU A 6 0.93 -7.67 -8.52
N LEU A 7 0.82 -7.61 -9.85
CA LEU A 7 -0.42 -7.95 -10.55
C LEU A 7 -0.78 -9.43 -10.36
N ASP A 8 0.18 -10.34 -10.50
CA ASP A 8 -0.03 -11.78 -10.31
C ASP A 8 -0.52 -12.09 -8.89
N ALA A 9 0.09 -11.47 -7.87
CA ALA A 9 -0.33 -11.62 -6.48
C ALA A 9 -1.73 -11.02 -6.23
N LEU A 10 -2.02 -9.85 -6.82
CA LEU A 10 -3.35 -9.26 -6.78
C LEU A 10 -4.37 -10.19 -7.44
N ILE A 11 -4.11 -10.75 -8.62
CA ILE A 11 -5.00 -11.68 -9.32
C ILE A 11 -5.25 -12.94 -8.49
N ALA A 12 -4.20 -13.52 -7.89
CA ALA A 12 -4.28 -14.77 -7.15
C ALA A 12 -5.03 -14.65 -5.80
N SER A 13 -5.04 -13.47 -5.19
CA SER A 13 -5.62 -13.26 -3.85
C SER A 13 -7.13 -13.52 -3.77
N ARG A 14 -7.62 -13.95 -2.61
CA ARG A 14 -9.04 -14.30 -2.40
C ARG A 14 -9.63 -13.77 -1.11
N GLU A 15 -8.84 -13.68 -0.04
CA GLU A 15 -9.39 -13.46 1.29
C GLU A 15 -9.04 -12.08 1.86
N ARG A 16 -7.81 -11.61 1.64
CA ARG A 16 -7.30 -10.39 2.25
C ARG A 16 -6.32 -9.66 1.34
N ILE A 17 -6.56 -8.36 1.21
CA ILE A 17 -5.67 -7.42 0.56
C ILE A 17 -5.40 -6.28 1.55
N ASP A 18 -4.14 -6.08 1.94
CA ASP A 18 -3.74 -4.92 2.73
C ASP A 18 -2.72 -4.09 1.93
N ILE A 19 -2.99 -2.80 1.70
CA ILE A 19 -2.12 -1.87 0.98
C ILE A 19 -1.70 -0.76 1.96
N ILE A 20 -0.50 -0.86 2.53
CA ILE A 20 0.05 0.11 3.48
C ILE A 20 1.26 0.81 2.86
N THR A 21 1.05 2.03 2.38
CA THR A 21 2.05 2.76 1.59
C THR A 21 1.91 4.26 1.81
N TYR A 22 2.87 5.06 1.37
CA TYR A 22 2.60 6.50 1.22
C TYR A 22 1.64 6.80 0.06
N ALA A 23 1.98 6.45 -1.19
CA ALA A 23 1.15 6.82 -2.34
C ALA A 23 0.44 5.65 -3.06
N SER A 24 1.02 4.45 -3.13
CA SER A 24 0.51 3.31 -3.93
C SER A 24 0.11 3.64 -5.38
N LEU A 25 0.66 4.71 -5.95
CA LEU A 25 0.25 5.23 -7.26
C LEU A 25 0.67 4.30 -8.43
N PHE A 26 1.77 3.57 -8.25
CA PHE A 26 2.26 2.62 -9.25
C PHE A 26 1.24 1.54 -9.61
N LEU A 27 0.33 1.17 -8.68
CA LEU A 27 -0.64 0.12 -8.93
C LEU A 27 -1.63 0.52 -10.05
N PRO A 28 -2.39 1.62 -9.92
CA PRO A 28 -3.28 2.07 -10.99
C PRO A 28 -2.55 2.63 -12.22
N GLU A 29 -1.35 3.21 -12.08
CA GLU A 29 -0.59 3.71 -13.24
C GLU A 29 -0.08 2.59 -14.16
N GLN A 30 0.34 1.47 -13.57
CA GLN A 30 0.88 0.35 -14.34
C GLN A 30 -0.19 -0.67 -14.74
N ASN A 31 -1.34 -0.65 -14.05
CA ASN A 31 -2.43 -1.61 -14.24
C ASN A 31 -3.77 -0.87 -14.17
N ALA A 32 -4.28 -0.46 -15.34
CA ALA A 32 -5.53 0.32 -15.42
C ALA A 32 -6.72 -0.39 -14.74
N ASP A 33 -6.75 -1.73 -14.79
CA ASP A 33 -7.85 -2.54 -14.25
C ASP A 33 -7.69 -2.88 -12.76
N ALA A 34 -6.58 -2.49 -12.10
CA ALA A 34 -6.31 -2.90 -10.72
C ALA A 34 -7.36 -2.40 -9.72
N VAL A 35 -7.88 -1.18 -9.92
CA VAL A 35 -8.93 -0.61 -9.07
C VAL A 35 -10.21 -1.43 -9.19
N GLU A 36 -10.66 -1.73 -10.40
CA GLU A 36 -11.85 -2.56 -10.63
C GLU A 36 -11.65 -3.99 -10.12
N LEU A 37 -10.44 -4.55 -10.24
CA LEU A 37 -10.12 -5.87 -9.70
C LEU A 37 -10.19 -5.91 -8.17
N ILE A 38 -9.72 -4.86 -7.48
CA ILE A 38 -9.86 -4.73 -6.03
C ILE A 38 -11.34 -4.67 -5.64
N ARG A 39 -12.14 -3.85 -6.33
CA ARG A 39 -13.59 -3.77 -6.11
C ARG A 39 -14.26 -5.13 -6.29
N TYR A 40 -13.97 -5.80 -7.40
CA TYR A 40 -14.51 -7.13 -7.69
C TYR A 40 -14.17 -8.12 -6.57
N LYS A 41 -12.93 -8.14 -6.08
CA LYS A 41 -12.52 -9.03 -4.99
C LYS A 41 -13.27 -8.74 -3.70
N ALA A 42 -13.44 -7.47 -3.34
CA ALA A 42 -14.21 -7.08 -2.16
C ALA A 42 -15.68 -7.53 -2.25
N GLN A 43 -16.31 -7.32 -3.41
CA GLN A 43 -17.68 -7.77 -3.69
C GLN A 43 -17.84 -9.30 -3.63
N ASN A 44 -16.74 -10.04 -3.83
CA ASN A 44 -16.69 -11.50 -3.73
C ASN A 44 -16.14 -11.99 -2.37
N GLY A 45 -16.12 -11.13 -1.35
CA GLY A 45 -15.87 -11.51 0.04
C GLY A 45 -14.45 -11.26 0.55
N ALA A 46 -13.54 -10.74 -0.29
CA ALA A 46 -12.21 -10.35 0.19
C ALA A 46 -12.30 -9.13 1.12
N LYS A 47 -11.50 -9.12 2.19
CA LYS A 47 -11.36 -7.96 3.08
C LYS A 47 -10.21 -7.09 2.57
N VAL A 48 -10.52 -5.85 2.22
CA VAL A 48 -9.55 -4.92 1.65
C VAL A 48 -9.31 -3.76 2.62
N ARG A 49 -8.04 -3.54 2.98
CA ARG A 49 -7.59 -2.39 3.76
C ARG A 49 -6.60 -1.58 2.93
N ILE A 50 -6.87 -0.30 2.73
CA ILE A 50 -5.96 0.61 2.03
C ILE A 50 -5.65 1.77 2.97
N ALA A 51 -4.38 1.95 3.32
CA ALA A 51 -3.90 3.10 4.07
C ALA A 51 -2.83 3.83 3.27
N LEU A 52 -3.12 5.08 2.92
CA LEU A 52 -2.17 6.00 2.27
C LEU A 52 -1.59 6.98 3.28
N GLY A 53 -0.42 7.53 2.98
CA GLY A 53 0.14 8.62 3.77
C GLY A 53 -0.75 9.86 3.70
N ASP A 54 -0.90 10.62 4.78
CA ASP A 54 -1.62 11.89 4.73
C ASP A 54 -0.79 12.95 3.99
N PRO A 55 -1.24 13.44 2.82
CA PRO A 55 -0.47 14.38 2.01
C PRO A 55 -0.30 15.77 2.63
N ALA A 56 -1.04 16.09 3.70
CA ALA A 56 -0.94 17.34 4.44
C ALA A 56 -0.05 17.21 5.70
N SER A 57 0.50 16.02 5.95
CA SER A 57 1.24 15.73 7.18
C SER A 57 2.73 16.11 7.09
N PRO A 58 3.35 16.53 8.21
CA PRO A 58 4.78 16.83 8.26
C PRO A 58 5.64 15.59 8.01
N GLU A 59 5.13 14.37 8.25
CA GLU A 59 5.84 13.13 8.00
C GLU A 59 6.02 12.87 6.49
N ILE A 60 5.00 13.19 5.68
CA ILE A 60 5.10 13.16 4.22
C ILE A 60 6.00 14.28 3.71
N GLU A 61 5.91 15.49 4.26
CA GLU A 61 6.79 16.60 3.89
C GLU A 61 8.27 16.26 4.16
N LEU A 62 8.56 15.64 5.32
CA LEU A 62 9.89 15.15 5.64
C LEU A 62 10.36 14.13 4.60
N ARG A 63 9.53 13.12 4.30
CA ARG A 63 9.88 12.08 3.32
C ARG A 63 10.14 12.67 1.94
N ASP A 64 9.32 13.63 1.50
CA ASP A 64 9.48 14.33 0.23
C ASP A 64 10.82 15.08 0.14
N ARG A 65 11.20 15.75 1.23
CA ARG A 65 12.50 16.41 1.34
C ARG A 65 13.66 15.42 1.31
N GLU A 66 13.54 14.28 2.01
CA GLU A 66 14.57 13.23 2.04
C GLU A 66 14.75 12.56 0.67
N GLU A 67 13.70 12.40 -0.12
CA GLU A 67 13.78 11.90 -1.50
C GLU A 67 14.15 13.00 -2.52
N GLY A 68 14.15 14.27 -2.12
CA GLY A 68 14.46 15.40 -3.00
C GLY A 68 13.42 15.61 -4.10
N THR A 69 12.15 15.27 -3.84
CA THR A 69 11.08 15.30 -4.85
C THR A 69 10.37 16.65 -4.99
N ASN A 70 10.62 17.61 -4.09
CA ASN A 70 10.08 18.99 -4.13
C ASN A 70 8.56 19.05 -4.36
N GLY A 71 7.79 18.38 -3.51
CA GLY A 71 6.33 18.27 -3.57
C GLY A 71 5.81 17.08 -4.37
N GLY A 72 6.70 16.25 -4.93
CA GLY A 72 6.35 15.07 -5.71
C GLY A 72 5.59 14.01 -4.91
N ILE A 73 5.95 13.73 -3.65
CA ILE A 73 5.27 12.69 -2.85
C ILE A 73 3.84 13.11 -2.49
N PRO A 74 3.58 14.29 -1.88
CA PRO A 74 2.20 14.75 -1.64
C PRO A 74 1.34 14.77 -2.90
N GLY A 75 1.91 15.16 -4.04
CA GLY A 75 1.22 15.14 -5.34
C GLY A 75 0.81 13.73 -5.77
N ARG A 76 1.73 12.76 -5.66
CA ARG A 76 1.46 11.36 -5.98
C ARG A 76 0.39 10.74 -5.08
N ILE A 77 0.40 11.08 -3.80
CA ILE A 77 -0.64 10.63 -2.84
C ILE A 77 -2.01 11.16 -3.28
N ARG A 78 -2.13 12.46 -3.55
CA ARG A 78 -3.39 13.05 -4.02
C ARG A 78 -3.87 12.42 -5.32
N MET A 79 -2.96 12.15 -6.26
CA MET A 79 -3.30 11.48 -7.52
C MET A 79 -3.78 10.04 -7.28
N ALA A 80 -3.12 9.29 -6.40
CA ALA A 80 -3.56 7.95 -6.04
C ALA A 80 -4.94 7.96 -5.38
N MET A 81 -5.21 8.91 -4.47
CA MET A 81 -6.55 9.09 -3.89
C MET A 81 -7.61 9.32 -4.97
N THR A 82 -7.31 10.08 -6.03
CA THR A 82 -8.22 10.24 -7.18
C THR A 82 -8.49 8.91 -7.88
N TYR A 83 -7.45 8.12 -8.17
CA TYR A 83 -7.60 6.80 -8.79
C TYR A 83 -8.40 5.82 -7.92
N TYR A 84 -8.18 5.83 -6.60
CA TYR A 84 -8.90 4.95 -5.67
C TYR A 84 -10.25 5.48 -5.21
N SER A 85 -10.63 6.71 -5.55
CA SER A 85 -11.92 7.29 -5.19
C SER A 85 -13.13 6.39 -5.49
N PRO A 86 -13.16 5.59 -6.57
CA PRO A 86 -14.28 4.67 -6.82
C PRO A 86 -14.40 3.52 -5.79
N LEU A 87 -13.38 3.25 -4.99
CA LEU A 87 -13.40 2.23 -3.94
C LEU A 87 -13.96 2.75 -2.60
N VAL A 88 -14.04 4.06 -2.43
CA VAL A 88 -14.47 4.67 -1.17
C VAL A 88 -15.95 4.39 -0.95
N GLY A 89 -16.27 3.75 0.18
CA GLY A 89 -17.64 3.36 0.55
C GLY A 89 -18.11 2.02 -0.04
N GLU A 90 -17.28 1.33 -0.83
CA GLU A 90 -17.60 -0.02 -1.31
C GLU A 90 -17.59 -1.02 -0.13
N PRO A 91 -18.61 -1.89 -0.01
CA PRO A 91 -18.64 -2.93 1.01
C PRO A 91 -17.40 -3.84 0.94
N GLY A 92 -16.79 -4.09 2.10
CA GLY A 92 -15.58 -4.92 2.21
C GLY A 92 -14.27 -4.17 1.94
N ILE A 93 -14.33 -2.86 1.65
CA ILE A 93 -13.16 -1.99 1.48
C ILE A 93 -13.16 -0.91 2.57
N GLU A 94 -12.05 -0.83 3.30
CA GLU A 94 -11.77 0.25 4.24
C GLU A 94 -10.61 1.09 3.68
N PHE A 95 -10.82 2.41 3.59
CA PHE A 95 -9.84 3.35 3.06
C PHE A 95 -9.47 4.41 4.10
N HIS A 96 -8.21 4.42 4.48
CA HIS A 96 -7.65 5.25 5.54
C HIS A 96 -6.50 6.14 5.04
N LEU A 97 -6.21 7.20 5.79
CA LEU A 97 -4.95 7.92 5.77
C LEU A 97 -4.16 7.60 7.05
N HIS A 98 -2.84 7.71 7.00
CA HIS A 98 -1.97 7.55 8.17
C HIS A 98 -0.85 8.58 8.19
N ARG A 99 -0.36 8.84 9.41
CA ARG A 99 0.80 9.73 9.66
C ARG A 99 2.03 8.97 10.16
N THR A 100 2.00 7.64 10.11
CA THR A 100 3.13 6.82 10.59
C THR A 100 4.37 7.00 9.72
N THR A 101 5.54 6.95 10.37
CA THR A 101 6.82 6.83 9.67
C THR A 101 6.97 5.41 9.15
N LEU A 102 7.12 5.25 7.83
CA LEU A 102 7.31 3.96 7.19
C LEU A 102 8.79 3.75 6.84
N TYR A 103 9.36 2.65 7.31
CA TYR A 103 10.67 2.15 6.88
C TYR A 103 10.60 1.31 5.60
N ASN A 104 9.38 0.91 5.23
CA ASN A 104 9.07 0.17 4.02
C ASN A 104 7.59 0.35 3.68
N THR A 105 7.29 0.18 2.40
CA THR A 105 5.94 0.00 1.87
C THR A 105 5.61 -1.49 1.98
N MET A 106 4.41 -1.82 2.48
CA MET A 106 3.96 -3.20 2.67
C MET A 106 2.64 -3.44 1.94
N ILE A 107 2.61 -4.44 1.07
CA ILE A 107 1.39 -4.87 0.41
C ILE A 107 1.21 -6.36 0.61
N ARG A 108 0.09 -6.75 1.21
CA ARG A 108 -0.26 -8.14 1.49
C ARG A 108 -1.36 -8.62 0.55
N PHE A 109 -1.20 -9.86 0.09
CA PHE A 109 -2.17 -10.64 -0.65
C PHE A 109 -2.24 -12.03 -0.01
N ASP A 110 -3.24 -12.27 0.85
CA ASP A 110 -3.40 -13.52 1.60
C ASP A 110 -2.14 -13.96 2.38
N ASP A 111 -1.41 -14.95 1.84
CA ASP A 111 -0.18 -15.55 2.36
C ASP A 111 1.09 -15.00 1.69
N GLN A 112 0.95 -14.05 0.78
CA GLN A 112 2.05 -13.36 0.11
C GLN A 112 2.13 -11.90 0.55
N MET A 113 3.35 -11.35 0.54
CA MET A 113 3.60 -9.95 0.85
C MET A 113 4.75 -9.40 0.02
N LEU A 114 4.55 -8.20 -0.52
CA LEU A 114 5.59 -7.39 -1.14
C LEU A 114 6.01 -6.30 -0.17
N VAL A 115 7.29 -6.28 0.17
CA VAL A 115 7.88 -5.29 1.08
C VAL A 115 8.92 -4.48 0.32
N ASN A 116 8.58 -3.25 -0.05
CA ASN A 116 9.48 -2.34 -0.74
C ASN A 116 10.23 -1.48 0.29
N GLN A 117 11.55 -1.66 0.38
CA GLN A 117 12.36 -0.98 1.38
C GLN A 117 12.46 0.52 1.10
N HIS A 118 12.48 1.35 2.14
CA HIS A 118 12.73 2.78 1.97
C HIS A 118 14.21 3.04 2.22
N ILE A 119 14.96 3.31 1.14
CA ILE A 119 16.37 3.70 1.22
C ILE A 119 16.44 5.23 1.22
N TYR A 120 17.18 5.79 2.17
CA TYR A 120 17.35 7.25 2.30
C TYR A 120 17.91 7.85 1.00
N GLY A 121 17.31 8.94 0.50
CA GLY A 121 17.72 9.58 -0.74
C GLY A 121 17.44 8.79 -2.03
N THR A 122 16.73 7.67 -1.94
CA THR A 122 16.40 6.82 -3.09
C THR A 122 14.90 6.84 -3.37
N TYR A 123 14.52 7.04 -4.63
CA TYR A 123 13.12 6.97 -5.02
C TYR A 123 12.56 5.56 -4.83
N GLY A 124 11.29 5.45 -4.41
CA GLY A 124 10.66 4.16 -4.14
C GLY A 124 10.72 3.16 -5.31
N TYR A 125 10.68 3.63 -6.57
CA TYR A 125 10.77 2.75 -7.74
C TYR A 125 12.16 2.13 -7.95
N GLN A 126 13.22 2.72 -7.39
CA GLN A 126 14.59 2.22 -7.45
C GLN A 126 14.93 1.30 -6.28
N ALA A 127 14.16 1.38 -5.19
CA ALA A 127 14.43 0.62 -3.99
C ALA A 127 14.06 -0.87 -4.15
N PRO A 128 14.77 -1.78 -3.47
CA PRO A 128 14.54 -3.21 -3.59
C PRO A 128 13.17 -3.61 -3.02
N VAL A 129 12.63 -4.71 -3.56
CA VAL A 129 11.39 -5.33 -3.08
C VAL A 129 11.69 -6.74 -2.64
N LEU A 130 11.28 -7.06 -1.42
CA LEU A 130 11.26 -8.42 -0.92
C LEU A 130 9.88 -9.03 -1.23
N HIS A 131 9.86 -10.22 -1.83
CA HIS A 131 8.65 -11.01 -1.97
C HIS A 131 8.67 -12.12 -0.93
N LEU A 132 7.78 -11.99 0.04
CA LEU A 132 7.64 -12.90 1.16
C LEU A 132 6.45 -13.81 0.94
N ARG A 133 6.59 -15.07 1.33
CA ARG A 133 5.50 -16.04 1.43
C ARG A 133 5.43 -16.57 2.84
N ARG A 134 4.23 -16.72 3.38
CA ARG A 134 4.00 -17.32 4.70
C ARG A 134 4.47 -18.78 4.67
N VAL A 135 5.11 -19.17 5.75
CA VAL A 135 5.50 -20.56 6.02
C VAL A 135 5.11 -20.88 7.47
N ASP A 136 4.82 -22.15 7.75
CA ASP A 136 4.33 -22.58 9.07
C ASP A 136 5.34 -22.34 10.20
N THR A 137 6.63 -22.29 9.85
CA THR A 137 7.73 -22.08 10.77
C THR A 137 8.54 -20.86 10.34
N GLY A 138 8.12 -19.65 10.76
CA GLY A 138 8.85 -18.43 10.48
C GLY A 138 8.18 -17.17 11.05
N ASP A 139 8.99 -16.24 11.57
CA ASP A 139 8.47 -15.01 12.19
C ASP A 139 8.53 -13.80 11.25
N VAL A 140 9.22 -13.88 10.10
CA VAL A 140 9.42 -12.70 9.23
C VAL A 140 8.08 -12.19 8.67
N PHE A 141 7.27 -13.07 8.08
CA PHE A 141 5.95 -12.68 7.56
C PHE A 141 5.06 -12.15 8.69
N ALA A 142 4.99 -12.88 9.81
CA ALA A 142 4.17 -12.52 10.96
C ALA A 142 4.62 -11.17 11.58
N THR A 143 5.91 -10.85 11.52
CA THR A 143 6.46 -9.57 11.97
C THR A 143 5.95 -8.42 11.12
N TYR A 144 5.99 -8.55 9.79
CA TYR A 144 5.44 -7.52 8.91
C TYR A 144 3.90 -7.44 9.00
N GLU A 145 3.20 -8.56 9.17
CA GLU A 145 1.76 -8.59 9.43
C GLU A 145 1.40 -7.78 10.68
N ARG A 146 2.11 -8.00 11.80
CA ARG A 146 1.94 -7.19 13.01
C ARG A 146 2.27 -5.70 12.78
N SER A 147 3.21 -5.40 11.90
CA SER A 147 3.53 -4.00 11.53
C SER A 147 2.39 -3.36 10.73
N ILE A 148 1.79 -4.08 9.79
CA ILE A 148 0.59 -3.63 9.05
C ILE A 148 -0.52 -3.31 10.06
N ASP A 149 -0.78 -4.20 11.01
CA ASP A 149 -1.85 -4.00 11.99
C ASP A 149 -1.60 -2.81 12.91
N LYS A 150 -0.34 -2.55 13.28
CA LYS A 150 0.04 -1.34 14.04
C LYS A 150 -0.20 -0.06 13.24
N VAL A 151 0.23 -0.02 11.98
CA VAL A 151 0.00 1.15 11.11
C VAL A 151 -1.50 1.36 10.90
N TRP A 152 -2.27 0.28 10.71
CA TRP A 152 -3.71 0.35 10.57
C TRP A 152 -4.41 0.85 11.84
N ALA A 153 -3.95 0.46 13.02
CA ALA A 153 -4.51 0.94 14.28
C ALA A 153 -4.26 2.45 14.53
N GLU A 154 -3.18 3.00 13.95
CA GLU A 154 -2.85 4.43 14.01
C GLU A 154 -3.42 5.25 12.83
N SER A 155 -3.97 4.58 11.82
CA SER A 155 -4.58 5.22 10.66
C SER A 155 -6.01 5.67 10.99
N TYR A 156 -6.55 6.56 10.16
CA TYR A 156 -7.89 7.11 10.31
C TYR A 156 -8.62 7.06 8.97
N PRO A 157 -9.95 6.85 8.96
CA PRO A 157 -10.74 6.87 7.73
C PRO A 157 -10.52 8.15 6.93
N LEU A 158 -10.63 8.04 5.60
CA LEU A 158 -10.71 9.24 4.76
C LEU A 158 -11.86 10.16 5.25
N PRO A 159 -11.61 11.47 5.38
CA PRO A 159 -12.65 12.44 5.71
C PRO A 159 -13.78 12.50 4.68
#